data_AF-A0A7C9CS93-F1
#
_entry.id   AF-A0A7C9CS93-F1
#
_cell.length_a   1.000
_cell.length_b   1.000
_cell.length_c   1.000
_cell.angle_alpha   90.00
_cell.angle_beta   90.00
_cell.angle_gamma   90.00
#
_symmetry.space_group_name_H-M   'P 1'
#
loop_
_entity.id
_entity.type
_entity.pdbx_description
1 polymer ?
#
loop_
_entity_poly.entity_id
_entity_poly.type
_entity_poly.pdbx_seq_one_letter_code
_entity_poly.pdbx_strand_id
1 'polypeptide(L)'
;REQLKLIDAMQRLGIAYHFEGEIEQTLNQIFNNRHLQEADDDNLLLISALRFRLLREHGYNASSDVFNKFKASQSSFKEVEAVHDLLGLYEAAYLGVHGEDILDEALYFT
;
A
#
# COMPACT_ATOMS: atom_id res chain seq x y z
N ARG A 1 7.17 -3.14 -9.30
CA ARG A 1 6.55 -1.81 -9.10
C ARG A 1 5.50 -1.53 -10.17
N GLU A 2 5.84 -1.64 -11.46
CA GLU A 2 4.87 -1.46 -12.56
C GLU A 2 3.70 -2.45 -12.53
N GLN A 3 3.96 -3.71 -12.15
CA GLN A 3 2.90 -4.73 -11.98
C GLN A 3 1.81 -4.29 -11.00
N LEU A 4 2.15 -3.65 -9.88
CA LEU A 4 1.17 -3.14 -8.92
C LEU A 4 0.29 -2.06 -9.55
N LYS A 5 0.91 -1.12 -10.30
CA LYS A 5 0.18 -0.06 -11.01
C LYS A 5 -0.76 -0.64 -12.08
N LEU A 6 -0.33 -1.70 -12.77
CA LEU A 6 -1.15 -2.38 -13.77
C LEU A 6 -2.35 -3.09 -13.13
N ILE A 7 -2.12 -3.84 -12.04
CA ILE A 7 -3.19 -4.50 -11.28
C ILE A 7 -4.20 -3.46 -10.78
N ASP A 8 -3.72 -2.36 -10.21
CA ASP A 8 -4.56 -1.26 -9.75
C ASP A 8 -5.41 -0.67 -10.87
N ALA A 9 -4.80 -0.37 -12.02
CA ALA A 9 -5.51 0.13 -13.18
C ALA A 9 -6.58 -0.85 -13.66
N MET A 10 -6.28 -2.15 -13.70
CA MET A 10 -7.24 -3.19 -14.08
C MET A 10 -8.43 -3.27 -13.10
N GLN A 11 -8.18 -3.18 -11.79
CA GLN A 11 -9.24 -3.18 -10.77
C GLN A 11 -10.12 -1.92 -10.89
N ARG A 12 -9.51 -0.74 -11.01
CA ARG A 12 -10.24 0.54 -11.14
C ARG A 12 -11.04 0.63 -12.43
N LEU A 13 -10.56 0.02 -13.52
CA LEU A 13 -11.29 -0.08 -14.79
C LEU A 13 -12.38 -1.18 -14.77
N GLY A 14 -12.45 -1.98 -13.71
CA GLY A 14 -13.43 -3.06 -13.59
C GLY A 14 -13.17 -4.25 -14.53
N ILE A 15 -11.93 -4.44 -14.99
CA ILE A 15 -11.54 -5.53 -15.92
C ILE A 15 -10.67 -6.61 -15.27
N ALA A 16 -10.32 -6.45 -13.99
CA ALA A 16 -9.47 -7.40 -13.25
C ALA A 16 -10.03 -8.83 -13.21
N TYR A 17 -11.35 -9.01 -13.29
CA TYR A 17 -12.00 -10.32 -13.25
C TYR A 17 -11.60 -11.25 -14.42
N HIS A 18 -11.06 -10.69 -15.51
CA HIS A 18 -10.51 -11.50 -16.61
C HIS A 18 -9.14 -12.11 -16.32
N PHE A 19 -8.47 -11.64 -15.25
CA PHE A 19 -7.06 -11.94 -14.96
C PHE A 19 -6.86 -12.38 -13.50
N GLU A 20 -7.89 -12.91 -12.85
CA GLU A 20 -7.86 -13.24 -11.41
C GLU A 20 -6.68 -14.16 -11.07
N GLY A 21 -6.42 -15.18 -11.90
CA GLY A 21 -5.32 -16.12 -11.68
C GLY A 21 -3.94 -15.47 -11.80
N GLU A 22 -3.73 -14.63 -12.81
CA GLU A 22 -2.46 -13.90 -13.00
C GLU A 22 -2.24 -12.87 -11.90
N ILE A 23 -3.30 -12.20 -11.45
CA ILE A 23 -3.26 -11.23 -10.36
C ILE A 23 -2.89 -11.94 -9.06
N GLU A 24 -3.57 -13.04 -8.71
CA GLU A 24 -3.30 -13.81 -7.50
C GLU A 24 -1.86 -14.35 -7.50
N GLN A 25 -1.41 -14.93 -8.61
CA GLN A 25 -0.03 -15.41 -8.75
C GLN A 25 0.98 -14.27 -8.53
N THR A 26 0.72 -13.09 -9.09
CA THR A 26 1.60 -11.93 -8.97
C THR A 26 1.63 -11.39 -7.54
N LEU A 27 0.46 -11.25 -6.89
CA LEU A 27 0.36 -10.80 -5.50
C LEU A 27 1.03 -11.77 -4.53
N ASN A 28 0.90 -13.08 -4.77
CA ASN A 28 1.59 -14.10 -3.99
C ASN A 28 3.13 -13.96 -4.08
N GLN A 29 3.67 -13.74 -5.28
CA GLN A 29 5.10 -13.46 -5.46
C GLN A 29 5.53 -12.18 -4.74
N ILE A 30 4.72 -11.12 -4.83
CA ILE A 30 4.98 -9.84 -4.17
C ILE A 30 4.95 -9.98 -2.65
N PHE A 31 4.01 -10.75 -2.09
CA PHE A 31 3.91 -10.99 -0.65
C PHE A 31 5.14 -11.73 -0.10
N ASN A 32 5.56 -12.79 -0.80
CA ASN A 32 6.70 -13.61 -0.37
C ASN A 32 8.05 -12.93 -0.60
N ASN A 33 8.13 -11.93 -1.49
CA ASN A 33 9.37 -11.22 -1.75
C ASN A 33 9.59 -10.06 -0.77
N ARG A 34 10.44 -10.29 0.24
CA ARG A 34 10.82 -9.30 1.26
C ARG A 34 11.71 -8.17 0.72
N HIS A 35 12.38 -8.35 -0.41
CA HIS A 35 13.36 -7.38 -0.94
C HIS A 35 12.74 -6.17 -1.65
N LEU A 36 11.43 -6.17 -1.90
CA LEU A 36 10.74 -5.00 -2.49
C LEU A 36 10.68 -3.78 -1.53
N GLN A 37 11.06 -3.95 -0.26
CA GLN A 37 10.99 -2.91 0.76
C GLN A 37 12.15 -1.90 0.74
N GLU A 38 13.29 -2.24 0.09
CA GLU A 38 14.61 -1.64 0.38
C GLU A 38 15.12 -0.59 -0.63
N ALA A 39 14.42 -0.37 -1.74
CA ALA A 39 14.89 0.60 -2.74
C ALA A 39 14.39 2.03 -2.45
N ASP A 40 15.33 2.92 -2.12
CA ASP A 40 15.19 4.37 -1.96
C ASP A 40 14.66 4.96 -3.29
N ASP A 41 13.38 5.33 -3.31
CA ASP A 41 12.67 5.87 -4.47
C ASP A 41 11.80 7.03 -3.97
N ASP A 42 11.75 8.12 -4.71
CA ASP A 42 10.94 9.30 -4.40
C ASP A 42 9.45 8.93 -4.22
N ASN A 43 8.98 7.83 -4.83
CA ASN A 43 7.60 7.35 -4.72
C ASN A 43 7.42 6.20 -3.70
N LEU A 44 8.33 6.05 -2.75
CA LEU A 44 8.32 4.91 -1.84
C LEU A 44 7.04 4.83 -0.99
N LEU A 45 6.43 5.97 -0.63
CA LEU A 45 5.17 6.01 0.11
C LEU A 45 4.00 5.51 -0.74
N LEU A 46 3.74 6.10 -1.90
CA LEU A 46 2.71 5.64 -2.84
C LEU A 46 2.85 4.14 -3.17
N ILE A 47 4.06 3.67 -3.46
CA ILE A 47 4.29 2.25 -3.78
C ILE A 47 4.04 1.35 -2.56
N SER A 48 4.43 1.79 -1.36
CA SER A 48 4.19 1.02 -0.12
C SER A 48 2.70 0.96 0.19
N ALA A 49 1.99 2.08 0.06
CA ALA A 49 0.55 2.17 0.28
C ALA A 49 -0.22 1.32 -0.74
N LEU A 50 0.14 1.40 -2.02
CA LEU A 50 -0.48 0.60 -3.07
C LEU A 50 -0.25 -0.90 -2.86
N ARG A 51 0.99 -1.31 -2.54
CA ARG A 51 1.30 -2.71 -2.23
C ARG A 51 0.48 -3.20 -1.04
N PHE A 52 0.44 -2.42 0.04
CA PHE A 52 -0.33 -2.75 1.23
C PHE A 52 -1.82 -2.92 0.90
N ARG A 53 -2.39 -1.96 0.18
CA ARG A 53 -3.80 -1.97 -0.23
C ARG A 53 -4.15 -3.20 -1.05
N LEU A 54 -3.41 -3.44 -2.14
CA LEU A 54 -3.65 -4.58 -3.03
C LEU A 54 -3.50 -5.93 -2.32
N LEU A 55 -2.53 -6.06 -1.40
CA LEU A 55 -2.38 -7.29 -0.63
C LEU A 55 -3.58 -7.53 0.30
N ARG A 56 -4.03 -6.50 1.03
CA ARG A 56 -5.16 -6.66 1.96
C ARG A 56 -6.50 -6.87 1.27
N GLU A 57 -6.75 -6.17 0.17
CA GLU A 57 -7.95 -6.39 -0.66
C GLU A 57 -8.07 -7.84 -1.14
N HIS A 58 -6.94 -8.52 -1.35
CA HIS A 58 -6.86 -9.93 -1.75
C HIS A 58 -6.66 -10.89 -0.58
N GLY A 59 -6.86 -10.43 0.67
CA GLY A 59 -6.86 -11.29 1.86
C GLY A 59 -5.47 -11.65 2.42
N TYR A 60 -4.40 -11.03 1.93
CA TYR A 60 -3.06 -11.21 2.52
C TYR A 60 -2.91 -10.38 3.79
N ASN A 61 -2.26 -10.96 4.80
CA ASN A 61 -1.95 -10.27 6.05
C ASN A 61 -0.70 -9.37 5.90
N ALA A 62 -0.81 -8.29 5.13
CA ALA A 62 0.23 -7.29 5.01
C ALA A 62 0.31 -6.44 6.29
N SER A 63 1.48 -6.39 6.93
CA SER A 63 1.70 -5.59 8.15
C SER A 63 1.66 -4.09 7.84
N SER A 64 0.92 -3.35 8.69
CA SER A 64 0.88 -1.88 8.71
C SER A 64 2.20 -1.25 9.18
N ASP A 65 3.12 -2.04 9.76
CA ASP A 65 4.44 -1.58 10.19
C ASP A 65 5.28 -1.00 9.06
N VAL A 66 4.95 -1.34 7.81
CA VAL A 66 5.56 -0.74 6.61
C VAL A 66 5.50 0.79 6.63
N PHE A 67 4.49 1.37 7.29
CA PHE A 67 4.28 2.80 7.34
C PHE A 67 5.17 3.51 8.39
N ASN A 68 5.76 2.79 9.35
CA ASN A 68 6.58 3.38 10.42
C ASN A 68 7.77 4.20 9.89
N LYS A 69 8.37 3.79 8.77
CA LYS A 69 9.51 4.52 8.16
C LYS A 69 9.14 5.91 7.62
N PHE A 70 7.85 6.16 7.39
CA PHE A 70 7.34 7.46 6.92
C PHE A 70 6.93 8.37 8.08
N LYS A 71 7.10 7.93 9.34
CA LYS A 71 6.87 8.78 10.50
C LYS A 71 8.06 9.70 10.77
N ALA A 72 7.78 10.96 11.11
CA ALA A 72 8.77 11.97 11.52
C ALA A 72 9.16 11.80 12.98
N SER A 73 8.19 11.36 13.80
CA SER A 73 8.32 11.09 15.23
C SER A 73 7.45 9.88 15.60
N GLN A 74 7.44 9.44 16.86
CA GLN A 74 6.57 8.33 17.26
C GLN A 74 5.07 8.60 17.06
N SER A 75 4.64 9.85 16.81
CA SER A 75 3.23 10.22 16.75
C SER A 75 2.79 10.94 15.47
N SER A 76 3.67 11.15 14.48
CA SER A 76 3.29 11.91 13.29
C SER A 76 3.98 11.43 12.02
N PHE A 77 3.24 11.39 10.91
CA PHE A 77 3.78 11.22 9.57
C PHE A 77 4.66 12.41 9.18
N LYS A 78 5.67 12.17 8.33
CA LYS A 78 6.44 13.24 7.69
C LYS A 78 5.52 14.01 6.75
N GLU A 79 5.75 15.31 6.60
CA GLU A 79 5.04 16.12 5.62
C GLU A 79 5.30 15.55 4.21
N VAL A 80 4.23 15.47 3.41
CA VAL A 80 4.25 14.88 2.07
C VAL A 80 3.76 15.94 1.10
N GLU A 81 4.59 16.32 0.13
CA GLU A 81 4.24 17.36 -0.85
C GLU A 81 3.40 16.81 -2.02
N ALA A 82 3.57 15.53 -2.36
CA ALA A 82 2.90 14.91 -3.50
C ALA A 82 1.49 14.42 -3.14
N VAL A 83 0.47 14.99 -3.79
CA VAL A 83 -0.96 14.62 -3.62
C VAL A 83 -1.20 13.12 -3.84
N HIS A 84 -0.46 12.50 -4.76
CA HIS A 84 -0.59 11.07 -5.04
C HIS A 84 -0.14 10.18 -3.88
N ASP A 85 0.90 10.57 -3.14
CA ASP A 85 1.33 9.85 -1.96
C ASP A 85 0.28 9.95 -0.84
N LEU A 86 -0.31 11.14 -0.66
CA LEU A 86 -1.39 11.38 0.31
C LEU A 86 -2.63 10.53 -0.01
N LEU A 87 -3.06 10.54 -1.27
CA LEU A 87 -4.20 9.74 -1.71
C LEU A 87 -3.94 8.23 -1.53
N GLY A 88 -2.74 7.76 -1.89
CA GLY A 88 -2.36 6.37 -1.70
C GLY A 88 -2.42 5.95 -0.23
N LEU A 89 -1.87 6.80 0.66
CA LEU A 89 -1.90 6.56 2.11
C LEU A 89 -3.32 6.56 2.66
N TYR A 90 -4.16 7.53 2.27
CA TYR A 90 -5.56 7.62 2.64
C TYR A 90 -6.32 6.34 2.27
N GLU A 91 -6.21 5.90 1.00
CA GLU A 91 -6.88 4.68 0.52
C GLU A 91 -6.40 3.42 1.28
N ALA A 92 -5.10 3.34 1.57
CA ALA A 92 -4.55 2.22 2.33
C ALA A 92 -5.05 2.20 3.79
N ALA A 93 -5.19 3.37 4.41
CA ALA A 93 -5.56 3.49 5.81
C ALA A 93 -6.97 2.96 6.13
N TYR A 94 -7.90 3.01 5.16
CA TYR A 94 -9.24 2.40 5.30
C TYR A 94 -9.25 0.88 5.41
N LEU A 95 -8.13 0.20 5.13
CA LEU A 95 -8.01 -1.25 5.28
C LEU A 95 -7.48 -1.66 6.66
N GLY A 96 -7.41 -0.72 7.61
CA GLY A 96 -6.99 -1.00 8.98
C GLY A 96 -7.92 -1.93 9.73
N VAL A 97 -7.31 -2.74 10.61
CA VAL A 97 -8.04 -3.59 11.55
C VAL A 97 -7.73 -3.16 12.99
N HIS A 98 -8.48 -3.68 13.95
CA HIS A 98 -8.31 -3.33 15.36
C HIS A 98 -6.88 -3.60 15.84
N GLY A 99 -6.28 -2.61 16.52
CA GLY A 99 -4.91 -2.67 17.05
C GLY A 99 -3.85 -2.10 16.11
N GLU A 100 -4.25 -1.50 14.98
CA GLU A 100 -3.34 -0.85 14.03
C GLU A 100 -3.43 0.68 14.10
N ASP A 101 -3.06 1.24 15.25
CA ASP A 101 -3.15 2.67 15.54
C ASP A 101 -2.46 3.54 14.47
N ILE A 102 -1.42 3.02 13.80
CA ILE A 102 -0.72 3.71 12.70
C ILE A 102 -1.64 4.04 11.51
N LEU A 103 -2.67 3.24 11.25
CA LEU A 103 -3.61 3.48 10.17
C LEU A 103 -4.68 4.49 10.58
N ASP A 104 -5.08 4.52 11.86
CA ASP A 104 -5.92 5.58 12.40
C ASP A 104 -5.19 6.93 12.37
N GLU A 105 -3.90 6.94 12.73
CA GLU A 105 -3.04 8.11 12.58
C GLU A 105 -2.90 8.54 11.11
N ALA A 106 -2.79 7.59 10.19
CA ALA A 106 -2.72 7.88 8.76
C ALA A 106 -4.01 8.54 8.26
N LEU A 107 -5.19 8.05 8.68
CA LEU A 107 -6.48 8.66 8.38
C LEU A 107 -6.62 10.08 8.93
N TYR A 108 -6.06 10.36 10.11
CA TYR A 108 -6.06 11.72 10.67
C TYR A 108 -5.09 12.66 9.93
N PHE A 109 -3.99 12.12 9.42
CA PHE A 109 -2.97 12.89 8.71
C PHE A 109 -3.41 13.30 7.30
N THR A 110 -4.12 12.43 6.59
CA THR A 110 -4.56 12.62 5.19
C THR A 110 -5.95 13.18 5.05
#